data_AF-A0A659UN98-F1
#
_entry.id   AF-A0A659UN98-F1
#
_cell.length_a   1.000
_cell.length_b   1.000
_cell.length_c   1.000
_cell.angle_alpha   90.00
_cell.angle_beta   90.00
_cell.angle_gamma   90.00
#
_symmetry.space_group_name_H-M   'P 1'
#
loop_
_entity.id
_entity.type
_entity.pdbx_description
1 polymer ?
#
loop_
_entity_poly.entity_id
_entity_poly.type
_entity_poly.pdbx_seq_one_letter_code
_entity_poly.pdbx_strand_id
1 'polypeptide(L)'
;VGIRFWPGVKGRDGCRTPMVWEVRADNAGFSTAKPWLPVPASHRSRAADVQNGEEQSVLSVYRSTLALRRQHPALVGGSIRFLDAEGDMLAFIREGDGERLLCVFNFAGEPATWPLLPDIGTV
;
A
#
# COMPACT_ATOMS: atom_id res chain seq x y z
N VAL A 1 -23.41 1.56 -14.90
CA VAL A 1 -22.44 0.93 -15.82
C VAL A 1 -22.62 -0.58 -15.68
N GLY A 2 -23.37 -1.20 -16.59
CA GLY A 2 -23.77 -2.62 -16.54
C GLY A 2 -23.56 -3.28 -17.91
N ILE A 3 -24.30 -4.37 -18.20
CA ILE A 3 -24.14 -5.19 -19.42
C ILE A 3 -24.13 -4.40 -20.74
N ARG A 4 -24.77 -3.23 -20.76
CA ARG A 4 -24.82 -2.31 -21.91
C ARG A 4 -23.45 -1.91 -22.48
N PHE A 5 -22.40 -1.88 -21.66
CA PHE A 5 -21.05 -1.49 -22.10
C PHE A 5 -20.04 -2.64 -22.06
N TRP A 6 -20.51 -3.85 -21.81
CA TRP A 6 -19.68 -5.04 -21.89
C TRP A 6 -19.40 -5.38 -23.36
N PRO A 7 -18.17 -5.78 -23.75
CA PRO A 7 -16.98 -6.01 -22.91
C PRO A 7 -16.04 -4.80 -22.75
N GLY A 8 -16.34 -3.66 -23.40
CA GLY A 8 -15.47 -2.47 -23.38
C GLY A 8 -15.27 -1.87 -21.99
N VAL A 9 -16.28 -1.95 -21.11
CA VAL A 9 -16.19 -1.56 -19.69
C VAL A 9 -16.60 -2.74 -18.81
N LYS A 10 -15.62 -3.35 -18.14
CA LYS A 10 -15.77 -4.60 -17.38
C LYS A 10 -16.44 -4.46 -16.00
N GLY A 11 -16.74 -3.23 -15.57
CA GLY A 11 -17.33 -2.97 -14.25
C GLY A 11 -16.30 -2.98 -13.12
N ARG A 12 -16.76 -3.28 -11.89
CA ARG A 12 -15.96 -3.13 -10.65
C ARG A 12 -15.78 -4.42 -9.85
N ASP A 13 -16.27 -5.56 -10.36
CA ASP A 13 -16.27 -6.80 -9.59
C ASP A 13 -14.85 -7.33 -9.31
N GLY A 14 -13.87 -6.94 -10.13
CA GLY A 14 -12.46 -7.28 -9.92
C GLY A 14 -11.88 -6.83 -8.56
N CYS A 15 -12.38 -5.75 -7.96
CA CYS A 15 -11.96 -5.29 -6.63
C CYS A 15 -12.92 -5.70 -5.49
N ARG A 16 -13.88 -6.59 -5.78
CA ARG A 16 -14.92 -7.02 -4.84
C ARG A 16 -14.95 -8.52 -4.61
N THR A 17 -13.98 -9.24 -5.18
CA THR A 17 -13.83 -10.67 -4.94
C THR A 17 -13.66 -10.93 -3.44
N PRO A 18 -14.04 -12.11 -2.94
CA PRO A 18 -13.93 -12.40 -1.52
C PRO A 18 -12.49 -12.25 -0.98
N MET A 19 -12.39 -11.87 0.29
CA MET A 19 -11.11 -11.83 1.00
C MET A 19 -10.52 -13.24 1.12
N VAL A 20 -9.19 -13.32 1.08
CA VAL A 20 -8.43 -14.57 1.18
C VAL A 20 -7.82 -14.68 2.58
N TRP A 21 -8.51 -15.37 3.48
CA TRP A 21 -8.06 -15.54 4.86
C TRP A 21 -7.07 -16.70 5.00
N GLU A 22 -7.40 -17.84 4.42
CA GLU A 22 -6.65 -19.09 4.59
C GLU A 22 -6.34 -19.73 3.24
N VAL A 23 -5.07 -20.00 2.93
CA VAL A 23 -4.64 -20.46 1.60
C VAL A 23 -5.22 -21.83 1.24
N ARG A 24 -5.33 -22.75 2.22
CA ARG A 24 -5.75 -24.15 2.01
C ARG A 24 -7.24 -24.40 2.26
N ALA A 25 -7.96 -23.44 2.84
CA ALA A 25 -9.38 -23.62 3.16
C ALA A 25 -10.28 -23.43 1.92
N ASP A 26 -11.47 -24.04 1.96
CA ASP A 26 -12.51 -23.80 0.96
C ASP A 26 -12.86 -22.31 0.90
N ASN A 27 -13.06 -21.81 -0.32
CA ASN A 27 -13.27 -20.38 -0.59
C ASN A 27 -12.23 -19.45 0.09
N ALA A 28 -11.02 -19.95 0.30
CA ALA A 28 -9.94 -19.27 1.01
C ALA A 28 -10.31 -18.79 2.42
N GLY A 29 -11.15 -19.56 3.13
CA GLY A 29 -11.61 -19.23 4.48
C GLY A 29 -12.68 -18.13 4.52
N PHE A 30 -13.16 -17.65 3.38
CA PHE A 30 -14.18 -16.59 3.34
C PHE A 30 -15.57 -17.07 3.75
N SER A 31 -15.94 -18.28 3.34
CA SER A 31 -17.29 -18.84 3.54
C SER A 31 -17.26 -20.35 3.35
N THR A 32 -18.12 -21.07 4.08
CA THR A 32 -18.40 -22.48 3.84
C THR A 32 -19.40 -22.71 2.70
N ALA A 33 -20.17 -21.69 2.32
CA ALA A 33 -21.07 -21.70 1.17
C ALA A 33 -20.45 -21.03 -0.06
N LYS A 34 -21.05 -21.24 -1.24
CA LYS A 34 -20.61 -20.61 -2.49
C LYS A 34 -20.61 -19.07 -2.35
N PRO A 35 -19.47 -18.38 -2.52
CA PRO A 35 -19.41 -16.93 -2.43
C PRO A 35 -20.10 -16.29 -3.63
N TRP A 36 -20.53 -15.03 -3.44
CA TRP A 36 -21.25 -14.24 -4.43
C TRP A 36 -20.38 -13.82 -5.63
N LEU A 37 -19.04 -13.84 -5.47
CA LEU A 37 -18.04 -13.73 -6.54
C LEU A 37 -16.98 -14.83 -6.34
N PRO A 38 -16.32 -15.30 -7.41
CA PRO A 38 -15.25 -16.31 -7.30
C PRO A 38 -14.03 -15.75 -6.57
N VAL A 39 -13.28 -16.63 -5.91
CA VAL A 39 -11.96 -16.30 -5.35
C VAL A 39 -10.89 -16.51 -6.43
N PRO A 40 -10.18 -15.46 -6.89
CA PRO A 40 -9.12 -15.62 -7.87
C PRO A 40 -7.95 -16.46 -7.33
N ALA A 41 -7.41 -17.36 -8.15
CA ALA A 41 -6.27 -18.19 -7.77
C ALA A 41 -5.02 -17.34 -7.41
N SER A 42 -4.83 -16.21 -8.10
CA SER A 42 -3.75 -15.25 -7.82
C SER A 42 -3.87 -14.55 -6.46
N HIS A 43 -5.08 -14.46 -5.90
CA HIS A 43 -5.27 -13.89 -4.56
C HIS A 43 -4.95 -14.94 -3.50
N ARG A 44 -5.31 -16.20 -3.73
CA ARG A 44 -5.13 -17.30 -2.77
C ARG A 44 -3.67 -17.46 -2.33
N SER A 45 -2.71 -17.32 -3.23
CA SER A 45 -1.27 -17.37 -2.88
C SER A 45 -0.79 -16.21 -1.99
N ARG A 46 -1.63 -15.19 -1.79
CA ARG A 46 -1.38 -14.01 -0.95
C ARG A 46 -2.33 -13.96 0.26
N ALA A 47 -2.88 -15.10 0.66
CA ALA A 47 -3.81 -15.20 1.80
C ALA A 47 -3.21 -14.64 3.10
N ALA A 48 -4.08 -14.20 4.00
CA ALA A 48 -3.68 -13.56 5.25
C ALA A 48 -2.86 -14.50 6.16
N ASP A 49 -3.22 -15.78 6.23
CA ASP A 49 -2.48 -16.81 6.98
C ASP A 49 -1.04 -16.99 6.47
N VAL A 50 -0.83 -16.95 5.15
CA VAL A 50 0.50 -17.04 4.53
C VAL A 50 1.32 -15.79 4.78
N GLN A 51 0.71 -14.60 4.80
CA GLN A 51 1.44 -13.36 5.04
C GLN A 51 1.69 -13.10 6.53
N ASN A 52 0.85 -13.63 7.41
CA ASN A 52 0.93 -13.37 8.85
C ASN A 52 2.10 -14.14 9.47
N GLY A 53 3.10 -13.41 9.95
CA GLY A 53 4.34 -13.98 10.50
C GLY A 53 5.51 -13.93 9.52
N GLU A 54 5.25 -13.71 8.24
CA GLU A 54 6.29 -13.50 7.23
C GLU A 54 6.78 -12.05 7.28
N GLU A 55 8.04 -11.85 7.70
CA GLU A 55 8.60 -10.52 7.98
C GLU A 55 8.60 -9.60 6.75
N GLN A 56 8.82 -10.16 5.56
CA GLN A 56 8.90 -9.42 4.29
C GLN A 56 7.56 -9.40 3.53
N SER A 57 6.46 -9.86 4.13
CA SER A 57 5.15 -9.80 3.49
C SER A 57 4.61 -8.38 3.42
N VAL A 58 3.72 -8.12 2.47
CA VAL A 58 3.02 -6.83 2.35
C VAL A 58 2.25 -6.53 3.64
N LEU A 59 1.61 -7.53 4.25
CA LEU A 59 0.91 -7.36 5.54
C LEU A 59 1.86 -6.87 6.65
N SER A 60 3.05 -7.47 6.77
CA SER A 60 4.04 -7.07 7.77
C SER A 60 4.57 -5.67 7.52
N VAL A 61 4.87 -5.31 6.27
CA VAL A 61 5.30 -3.96 5.86
C VAL A 61 4.22 -2.91 6.16
N TYR A 62 2.94 -3.21 5.92
CA TYR A 62 1.84 -2.31 6.27
C TYR A 62 1.73 -2.11 7.79
N ARG A 63 1.83 -3.18 8.57
CA ARG A 63 1.81 -3.10 10.04
C ARG A 63 2.96 -2.26 10.58
N SER A 64 4.18 -2.50 10.10
CA SER A 64 5.37 -1.75 10.53
C SER A 64 5.30 -0.28 10.11
N THR A 65 4.85 0.02 8.88
CA THR A 65 4.68 1.38 8.39
C THR A 65 3.62 2.15 9.16
N LEU A 66 2.49 1.52 9.50
CA LEU A 66 1.47 2.14 10.35
C LEU A 66 1.95 2.30 11.80
N ALA A 67 2.79 1.41 12.32
CA ALA A 67 3.41 1.56 13.63
C ALA A 67 4.40 2.74 13.64
N LEU A 68 5.28 2.83 12.64
CA LEU A 68 6.19 3.95 12.41
C LEU A 68 5.41 5.27 12.34
N ARG A 69 4.37 5.34 11.49
CA ARG A 69 3.51 6.52 11.36
C ARG A 69 2.97 7.02 12.69
N ARG A 70 2.60 6.12 13.62
CA ARG A 70 2.07 6.51 14.94
C ARG A 70 3.12 7.07 15.89
N GLN A 71 4.40 6.75 15.69
CA GLN A 71 5.50 7.22 16.52
C GLN A 71 5.96 8.64 16.14
N HIS A 72 5.55 9.13 14.97
CA HIS A 72 5.98 10.40 14.39
C HIS A 72 4.78 11.36 14.22
N PRO A 73 4.54 12.30 15.15
CA PRO A 73 3.45 13.26 15.05
C PRO A 73 3.47 14.07 13.75
N ALA A 74 4.68 14.38 13.24
CA ALA A 74 4.83 15.05 11.94
C ALA A 74 4.20 14.25 10.81
N LEU A 75 4.23 12.91 10.85
CA LEU A 75 3.54 12.07 9.88
C LEU A 75 2.03 12.12 10.08
N VAL A 76 1.53 12.14 11.32
CA VAL A 76 0.10 12.08 11.63
C VAL A 76 -0.63 13.35 11.21
N GLY A 77 -0.24 14.50 11.75
CA GLY A 77 -0.92 15.79 11.60
C GLY A 77 -0.03 16.94 11.15
N GLY A 78 1.27 16.70 10.97
CA GLY A 78 2.20 17.74 10.51
C GLY A 78 1.88 18.27 9.12
N SER A 79 2.35 19.49 8.84
CA SER A 79 2.32 20.11 7.52
C SER A 79 3.10 19.29 6.49
N ILE A 80 2.91 19.60 5.21
CA ILE A 80 3.63 18.98 4.10
C ILE A 80 4.23 20.07 3.20
N ARG A 81 5.50 19.91 2.86
CA ARG A 81 6.20 20.74 1.87
C ARG A 81 6.82 19.84 0.82
N PHE A 82 6.33 19.93 -0.42
CA PHE A 82 6.90 19.18 -1.54
C PHE A 82 8.27 19.74 -1.93
N LEU A 83 9.16 18.84 -2.34
CA LEU A 83 10.48 19.16 -2.86
C LEU A 83 10.53 18.77 -4.33
N ASP A 84 11.43 19.41 -5.08
CA ASP A 84 11.64 19.06 -6.48
C ASP A 84 12.20 17.63 -6.58
N ALA A 85 11.49 16.82 -7.35
CA ALA A 85 11.85 15.46 -7.68
C ALA A 85 11.41 15.20 -9.12
N GLU A 86 12.27 14.56 -9.89
CA GLU A 86 12.02 14.29 -11.32
C GLU A 86 11.63 12.82 -11.54
N GLY A 87 10.95 12.57 -12.65
CA GLY A 87 10.56 11.22 -13.07
C GLY A 87 9.64 10.53 -12.05
N ASP A 88 10.02 9.32 -11.64
CA ASP A 88 9.25 8.47 -10.72
C ASP A 88 9.60 8.71 -9.24
N MET A 89 10.27 9.82 -8.92
CA MET A 89 10.62 10.17 -7.54
C MET A 89 9.58 11.11 -6.93
N LEU A 90 9.28 10.90 -5.64
CA LEU A 90 8.48 11.82 -4.83
C LEU A 90 9.25 12.16 -3.56
N ALA A 91 9.52 13.45 -3.35
CA ALA A 91 10.17 13.94 -2.14
C ALA A 91 9.33 15.02 -1.47
N PHE A 92 9.18 14.93 -0.15
CA PHE A 92 8.54 15.97 0.65
C PHE A 92 9.02 15.94 2.09
N ILE A 93 8.83 17.06 2.78
CA ILE A 93 9.07 17.18 4.22
C ILE A 93 7.73 17.14 4.94
N ARG A 94 7.68 16.41 6.05
CA ARG A 94 6.62 16.46 7.05
C ARG A 94 7.13 17.18 8.28
N GLU A 95 6.36 18.13 8.79
CA GLU A 95 6.78 18.97 9.92
C GLU A 95 5.62 19.27 10.86
N GLY A 96 5.79 18.96 12.14
CA GLY A 96 4.80 19.17 13.19
C GLY A 96 5.31 18.73 14.57
N ASP A 97 4.81 19.36 15.63
CA ASP A 97 5.16 19.03 17.03
C ASP A 97 6.67 18.99 17.32
N GLY A 98 7.44 19.89 16.71
CA GLY A 98 8.90 19.98 16.87
C GLY A 98 9.68 18.89 16.14
N GLU A 99 9.01 18.03 15.37
CA GLU A 99 9.60 16.99 14.55
C GLU A 99 9.56 17.39 13.08
N ARG A 100 10.62 17.02 12.35
CA ARG A 100 10.75 17.23 10.92
C ARG A 100 11.35 16.00 10.28
N LEU A 101 10.73 15.53 9.19
CA LEU A 101 11.11 14.29 8.52
C LEU A 101 11.17 14.50 7.02
N LEU A 102 12.28 14.10 6.40
CA LEU A 102 12.39 13.96 4.96
C LEU A 102 11.81 12.61 4.52
N CYS A 103 10.84 12.65 3.62
CA CYS A 103 10.22 11.47 3.01
C CYS A 103 10.57 11.42 1.53
N VAL A 104 11.25 10.36 1.09
CA VAL A 104 11.65 10.16 -0.31
C VAL A 104 11.17 8.78 -0.77
N PHE A 105 10.46 8.74 -1.90
CA PHE A 105 9.89 7.53 -2.48
C PHE A 105 10.33 7.39 -3.93
N ASN A 106 10.76 6.19 -4.31
CA ASN A 106 11.01 5.79 -5.68
C ASN A 106 9.86 4.89 -6.17
N PHE A 107 9.15 5.30 -7.20
CA PHE A 107 8.08 4.53 -7.83
C PHE A 107 8.55 3.72 -9.05
N ALA A 108 9.80 3.90 -9.50
CA ALA A 108 10.37 3.13 -10.59
C ALA A 108 10.67 1.69 -10.16
N GLY A 109 10.77 0.81 -11.17
CA GLY A 109 11.28 -0.55 -10.98
C GLY A 109 12.80 -0.63 -10.80
N GLU A 110 13.52 0.46 -11.07
CA GLU A 110 14.98 0.54 -11.05
C GLU A 110 15.47 1.46 -9.94
N PRO A 111 16.70 1.27 -9.42
CA PRO A 111 17.31 2.19 -8.47
C PRO A 111 17.42 3.63 -9.01
N ALA A 112 17.23 4.60 -8.13
CA ALA A 112 17.31 6.03 -8.46
C ALA A 112 18.12 6.79 -7.41
N THR A 113 18.69 7.92 -7.82
CA THR A 113 19.45 8.83 -6.95
C THR A 113 18.72 10.15 -6.87
N TRP A 114 18.48 10.64 -5.64
CA TRP A 114 17.93 11.96 -5.38
C TRP A 114 18.87 12.73 -4.44
N PRO A 115 19.31 13.95 -4.81
CA PRO A 115 20.30 14.69 -4.04
C PRO A 115 19.68 15.31 -2.78
N LEU A 116 20.40 15.28 -1.67
CA LEU A 116 20.00 16.01 -0.46
C LEU A 116 20.15 17.52 -0.72
N LEU A 117 19.02 18.23 -0.84
CA LEU A 117 19.02 19.64 -1.21
C LEU A 117 19.56 20.52 -0.06
N PRO A 118 20.43 21.51 -0.31
CA PRO A 118 21.08 22.29 0.76
C PRO A 118 20.11 23.14 1.61
N ASP A 119 18.99 23.54 1.03
CA ASP A 119 17.99 24.44 1.63
C ASP A 119 17.01 23.71 2.56
N ILE A 120 17.09 22.38 2.67
CA ILE A 120 16.17 21.64 3.52
C ILE A 120 16.52 21.80 5.00
N GLY A 121 17.76 22.12 5.40
CA GLY A 121 18.14 22.19 6.82
C GLY A 121 18.07 20.83 7.53
N THR A 122 18.00 20.80 8.86
CA THR A 122 17.94 19.55 9.63
C THR A 122 16.58 18.86 9.45
N VAL A 123 16.62 17.58 9.07
CA VAL A 123 15.51 16.65 8.80
C VAL A 123 15.81 15.29 9.40
#